data_AF-A0A7V5EMB2-F1
#
_entry.id   AF-A0A7V5EMB2-F1
#
_cell.length_a   1.000
_cell.length_b   1.000
_cell.length_c   1.000
_cell.angle_alpha   90.00
_cell.angle_beta   90.00
_cell.angle_gamma   90.00
#
_symmetry.space_group_name_H-M   'P 1'
#
loop_
_entity.id
_entity.type
_entity.pdbx_description
1 polymer ?
#
loop_
_entity_poly.entity_id
_entity_poly.type
_entity_poly.pdbx_seq_one_letter_code
_entity_poly.pdbx_strand_id
1 'polypeptide(L)'
;MEKVIEALLELIPFAGWLEGMGFSKTKAVGLSVVFVALLVWGIKALLVFLSSHYKNSKAARDMAPYFPIEKVKEARKYYIPTQSQNVSPTREEEPGVDKHVIKSPLISHFLHIFEEKEGGDKFHLVLADSGMGKTTFMINLFVKYHSFFNFKRKYKMKIFPFGDKRIIEKIKEIKP
;
A
#
# COMPACT_ATOMS: atom_id res chain seq x y z
N MET A 1 -9.05 35.68 27.05
CA MET A 1 -8.87 35.43 25.60
C MET A 1 -7.58 36.06 25.08
N GLU A 2 -7.30 37.33 25.40
CA GLU A 2 -6.10 38.04 24.93
C GLU A 2 -4.78 37.36 25.30
N LYS A 3 -4.60 36.90 26.55
CA LYS A 3 -3.40 36.15 26.97
C LYS A 3 -3.16 34.85 26.18
N VAL A 4 -4.23 34.19 25.72
CA VAL A 4 -4.13 32.95 24.93
C VAL A 4 -3.74 33.27 23.48
N ILE A 5 -4.22 34.40 22.96
CA ILE A 5 -3.87 34.91 21.62
C ILE A 5 -2.40 35.36 21.59
N GLU A 6 -1.92 36.03 22.64
CA GLU A 6 -0.51 36.41 22.82
C GLU A 6 0.42 35.19 22.90
N ALA A 7 0.08 34.19 23.71
CA ALA A 7 0.87 32.96 23.79
C ALA A 7 0.90 32.19 22.45
N LEU A 8 -0.17 32.22 21.67
CA LEU A 8 -0.22 31.59 20.33
C LEU A 8 0.55 32.40 19.27
N LEU A 9 0.61 33.73 19.41
CA LEU A 9 1.41 34.62 18.56
C LEU A 9 2.91 34.40 18.76
N GLU A 10 3.34 34.17 20.00
CA GLU A 10 4.75 33.84 20.30
C GLU A 10 5.15 32.43 19.82
N LEU A 11 4.21 31.48 19.81
CA LEU A 11 4.50 30.09 19.46
C LEU A 11 4.49 29.81 17.94
N ILE A 12 3.70 30.56 17.16
CA ILE A 12 3.52 30.33 15.71
C ILE A 12 4.25 31.43 14.93
N PRO A 13 5.44 31.16 14.34
CA PRO A 13 6.29 32.19 13.72
C PRO A 13 5.65 32.88 12.50
N PHE A 14 4.55 32.32 11.97
CA PHE A 14 3.83 32.85 10.82
C PHE A 14 2.75 33.87 11.18
N ALA A 15 2.38 33.98 12.46
CA ALA A 15 1.29 34.87 12.88
C ALA A 15 1.70 36.36 12.77
N GLY A 16 2.94 36.70 13.13
CA GLY A 16 3.48 38.07 12.95
C GLY A 16 3.61 38.48 11.47
N TRP A 17 3.89 37.54 10.57
CA TRP A 17 3.91 37.80 9.12
C TRP A 17 2.51 38.13 8.58
N LEU A 18 1.47 37.45 9.07
CA LEU A 18 0.07 37.70 8.70
C LEU A 18 -0.48 39.01 9.28
N GLU A 19 -0.05 39.41 10.48
CA GLU A 19 -0.36 40.73 11.03
C GLU A 19 0.27 41.86 10.19
N GLY A 20 1.49 41.65 9.70
CA GLY A 20 2.16 42.58 8.77
C GLY A 20 1.44 42.74 7.41
N MET A 21 0.58 41.80 7.03
CA MET A 21 -0.26 41.89 5.83
C MET A 21 -1.61 42.59 6.07
N GLY A 22 -1.85 43.13 7.27
CA GLY A 22 -3.04 43.94 7.59
C GLY A 22 -4.24 43.17 8.14
N PHE A 23 -4.07 41.90 8.56
CA PHE A 23 -5.14 41.13 9.19
C PHE A 23 -5.27 41.45 10.69
N SER A 24 -6.50 41.50 11.21
CA SER A 24 -6.73 41.67 12.65
C SER A 24 -6.14 40.50 13.44
N LYS A 25 -5.59 40.77 14.64
CA LYS A 25 -4.89 39.78 15.48
C LYS A 25 -5.63 38.44 15.62
N THR A 26 -6.95 38.49 15.83
CA THR A 26 -7.81 37.31 15.94
C THR A 26 -7.91 36.48 14.65
N LYS A 27 -7.98 37.15 13.49
CA LYS A 27 -8.02 36.50 12.17
C LYS A 27 -6.65 35.96 11.77
N ALA A 28 -5.57 36.69 12.10
CA ALA A 28 -4.19 36.27 11.84
C ALA A 28 -3.84 34.97 12.58
N VAL A 29 -4.23 34.85 13.87
CA VAL A 29 -4.05 33.61 14.64
C VAL A 29 -4.92 32.46 14.12
N GLY A 30 -6.18 32.73 13.75
CA GLY A 30 -7.02 31.71 13.14
C GLY A 30 -6.44 31.16 11.84
N LEU A 31 -5.95 32.05 10.96
CA LEU A 31 -5.37 31.67 9.67
C LEU A 31 -4.04 30.93 9.83
N SER A 32 -3.21 31.32 10.80
CA SER A 32 -1.91 30.69 11.06
C SER A 32 -2.08 29.24 11.54
N VAL A 33 -3.08 28.96 12.40
CA VAL A 33 -3.40 27.61 12.85
C VAL A 33 -3.85 26.73 11.68
N VAL A 34 -4.74 27.24 10.82
CA VAL A 34 -5.20 26.51 9.62
C VAL A 34 -4.03 26.23 8.67
N PHE A 35 -3.14 27.22 8.47
CA PHE A 35 -1.98 27.07 7.62
C PHE A 35 -1.01 26.01 8.14
N VAL A 36 -0.72 26.01 9.45
CA VAL A 36 0.12 24.97 10.09
C VAL A 36 -0.54 23.59 9.95
N ALA A 37 -1.85 23.48 10.15
CA ALA A 37 -2.56 22.21 9.96
C ALA A 37 -2.46 21.68 8.52
N LEU A 38 -2.61 22.55 7.52
CA LEU A 38 -2.42 22.21 6.11
C LEU A 38 -0.98 21.82 5.80
N LEU A 39 0.00 22.51 6.38
CA LEU A 39 1.42 22.19 6.24
C LEU A 39 1.75 20.81 6.81
N VAL A 40 1.28 20.50 8.02
CA VAL A 40 1.47 19.18 8.65
C VAL A 40 0.81 18.08 7.81
N TRP A 41 -0.42 18.32 7.32
CA TRP A 41 -1.11 17.40 6.43
C TRP A 41 -0.35 17.18 5.11
N GLY A 42 0.13 18.26 4.49
CA GLY A 42 0.92 18.23 3.25
C GLY A 42 2.26 17.51 3.42
N ILE A 43 2.99 17.78 4.50
CA ILE A 43 4.25 17.09 4.83
C ILE A 43 3.98 15.60 5.04
N LYS A 44 2.93 15.23 5.77
CA LYS A 44 2.55 13.83 5.97
C LYS A 44 2.25 13.15 4.63
N ALA A 45 1.47 13.79 3.75
CA ALA A 45 1.17 13.27 2.42
C ALA A 45 2.44 13.12 1.56
N LEU A 46 3.34 14.10 1.61
CA LEU A 46 4.60 14.09 0.87
C LEU A 46 5.55 12.98 1.35
N LEU A 47 5.73 12.83 2.67
CA LEU A 47 6.54 11.77 3.28
C LEU A 47 6.01 10.38 2.90
N VAL A 48 4.70 10.22 2.91
CA VAL A 48 4.03 8.99 2.49
C VAL A 48 4.27 8.70 1.01
N PHE A 49 4.16 9.71 0.14
CA PHE A 49 4.42 9.59 -1.29
C PHE A 49 5.89 9.22 -1.60
N LEU A 50 6.85 9.95 -1.01
CA LEU A 50 8.29 9.72 -1.15
C LEU A 50 8.70 8.33 -0.62
N SER A 51 8.20 7.94 0.56
CA SER A 51 8.46 6.62 1.16
C SER A 51 7.91 5.49 0.29
N SER A 52 6.70 5.66 -0.26
CA SER A 52 6.11 4.72 -1.21
C SER A 52 6.98 4.55 -2.45
N HIS A 53 7.49 5.65 -3.02
CA HIS A 53 8.33 5.59 -4.20
C HIS A 53 9.69 4.93 -3.93
N TYR A 54 10.36 5.29 -2.82
CA TYR A 54 11.67 4.77 -2.47
C TYR A 54 11.67 3.27 -2.13
N LYS A 55 10.67 2.80 -1.36
CA LYS A 55 10.59 1.39 -0.96
C LYS A 55 10.01 0.49 -2.03
N ASN A 56 9.21 1.00 -2.95
CA ASN A 56 8.85 0.26 -4.17
C ASN A 56 10.08 -0.13 -4.98
N SER A 57 11.09 0.75 -5.05
CA SER A 57 12.39 0.45 -5.65
C SER A 57 13.18 -0.58 -4.83
N LYS A 58 13.14 -0.49 -3.49
CA LYS A 58 13.78 -1.48 -2.61
C LYS A 58 13.14 -2.88 -2.68
N ALA A 59 11.81 -2.98 -2.67
CA ALA A 59 11.09 -4.24 -2.82
C ALA A 59 11.37 -4.89 -4.18
N ALA A 60 11.52 -4.08 -5.24
CA ALA A 60 11.97 -4.56 -6.55
C ALA A 60 13.42 -5.06 -6.52
N ARG A 61 14.30 -4.47 -5.71
CA ARG A 61 15.67 -4.96 -5.49
C ARG A 61 15.70 -6.26 -4.69
N ASP A 62 14.80 -6.44 -3.71
CA ASP A 62 14.70 -7.69 -2.93
C ASP A 62 14.20 -8.87 -3.78
N MET A 63 13.62 -8.63 -4.97
CA MET A 63 13.29 -9.66 -5.96
C MET A 63 14.48 -10.06 -6.85
N ALA A 64 15.61 -9.36 -6.77
CA ALA A 64 16.82 -9.77 -7.47
C ALA A 64 17.34 -11.08 -6.86
N PRO A 65 17.80 -12.06 -7.68
CA PRO A 65 18.17 -11.93 -9.10
C PRO A 65 17.04 -12.23 -10.11
N TYR A 66 15.83 -12.59 -9.65
CA TYR A 66 14.82 -13.20 -10.53
C TYR A 66 14.01 -12.22 -11.36
N PHE A 67 13.65 -11.10 -10.76
CA PHE A 67 12.86 -10.07 -11.43
C PHE A 67 13.66 -8.77 -11.44
N PRO A 68 14.24 -8.38 -12.59
CA PRO A 68 14.92 -7.10 -12.70
C PRO A 68 13.93 -5.96 -12.52
N ILE A 69 14.42 -4.80 -12.09
CA ILE A 69 13.58 -3.65 -11.70
C ILE A 69 12.71 -3.20 -12.87
N GLU A 70 13.22 -3.28 -14.09
CA GLU A 70 12.52 -2.92 -15.33
C GLU A 70 11.29 -3.79 -15.52
N LYS A 71 11.41 -5.11 -15.31
CA LYS A 71 10.29 -6.05 -15.38
C LYS A 71 9.28 -5.80 -14.28
N VAL A 72 9.72 -5.46 -13.08
CA VAL A 72 8.81 -5.09 -11.98
C VAL A 72 8.06 -3.79 -12.31
N LYS A 73 8.72 -2.78 -12.89
CA LYS A 73 8.07 -1.54 -13.33
C LYS A 73 7.06 -1.79 -14.45
N GLU A 74 7.44 -2.59 -15.44
CA GLU A 74 6.57 -2.99 -16.56
C GLU A 74 5.30 -3.70 -16.04
N ALA A 75 5.47 -4.70 -15.18
CA ALA A 75 4.38 -5.46 -14.57
C ALA A 75 3.45 -4.60 -13.70
N ARG A 76 3.90 -3.44 -13.23
CA ARG A 76 3.07 -2.51 -12.43
C ARG A 76 2.40 -1.44 -13.27
N LYS A 77 3.04 -0.98 -14.36
CA LYS A 77 2.57 0.16 -15.16
C LYS A 77 1.21 -0.09 -15.80
N TYR A 78 1.00 -1.30 -16.34
CA TYR A 78 -0.23 -1.69 -17.03
C TYR A 78 -1.06 -2.70 -16.23
N TYR A 79 -0.86 -2.76 -14.91
CA TYR A 79 -1.55 -3.73 -14.09
C TYR A 79 -3.03 -3.35 -13.93
N ILE A 80 -3.91 -4.21 -14.41
CA ILE A 80 -5.36 -4.13 -14.16
C ILE A 80 -5.65 -4.88 -12.86
N PRO A 81 -6.15 -4.21 -11.80
CA PRO A 81 -6.49 -4.87 -10.55
C PRO A 81 -7.58 -5.92 -10.74
N THR A 82 -7.29 -7.15 -10.31
CA THR A 82 -8.26 -8.25 -10.33
C THR A 82 -9.14 -8.22 -9.07
N GLN A 83 -10.37 -8.72 -9.20
CA GLN A 83 -11.31 -8.85 -8.09
C GLN A 83 -11.34 -10.32 -7.62
N SER A 84 -11.47 -10.51 -6.31
CA SER A 84 -11.92 -11.76 -5.70
C SER A 84 -13.43 -11.74 -5.50
N GLN A 85 -14.02 -12.93 -5.57
CA GLN A 85 -15.42 -13.15 -5.31
C GLN A 85 -15.61 -14.51 -4.64
N ASN A 86 -16.64 -14.62 -3.81
CA ASN A 86 -17.01 -15.83 -3.08
C ASN A 86 -17.81 -16.85 -3.93
N VAL A 87 -18.33 -16.42 -5.08
CA VAL A 87 -19.16 -17.25 -5.97
C VAL A 87 -18.50 -17.38 -7.34
N SER A 88 -18.67 -18.54 -7.98
CA SER A 88 -18.22 -18.75 -9.37
C SER A 88 -18.84 -17.70 -10.31
N PRO A 89 -18.05 -17.09 -11.22
CA PRO A 89 -18.58 -16.09 -12.16
C PRO A 89 -19.72 -16.65 -13.04
N THR A 90 -19.69 -17.94 -13.36
CA THR A 90 -20.73 -18.62 -14.15
C THR A 90 -22.13 -18.56 -13.50
N ARG A 91 -22.19 -18.41 -12.18
CA ARG A 91 -23.45 -18.32 -11.42
C ARG A 91 -23.95 -16.89 -11.24
N GLU A 92 -23.16 -15.88 -11.62
CA GLU A 92 -23.56 -14.46 -11.55
C GLU A 92 -24.45 -14.09 -12.75
N GLU A 93 -24.34 -14.81 -13.87
CA GLU A 93 -25.14 -14.59 -15.08
C GLU A 93 -26.56 -15.17 -15.01
N GLU A 94 -26.88 -16.04 -14.02
CA GLU A 94 -28.21 -16.64 -13.87
C GLU A 94 -29.16 -15.69 -13.08
N PRO A 95 -30.17 -15.09 -13.73
CA PRO A 95 -31.13 -14.25 -13.04
C PRO A 95 -32.05 -15.13 -12.17
N GLY A 96 -31.97 -14.99 -10.84
CA GLY A 96 -32.82 -15.70 -9.88
C GLY A 96 -32.10 -16.36 -8.71
N VAL A 97 -30.76 -16.35 -8.70
CA VAL A 97 -29.99 -16.84 -7.55
C VAL A 97 -29.62 -15.66 -6.65
N ASP A 98 -30.40 -15.45 -5.57
CA ASP A 98 -30.13 -14.48 -4.51
C ASP A 98 -28.83 -14.82 -3.76
N LYS A 99 -27.68 -14.59 -4.40
CA LYS A 99 -26.37 -14.68 -3.76
C LYS A 99 -25.77 -13.30 -3.69
N HIS A 100 -25.59 -12.82 -2.47
CA HIS A 100 -24.79 -11.64 -2.20
C HIS A 100 -23.37 -11.92 -2.67
N VAL A 101 -23.03 -11.47 -3.88
CA VAL A 101 -21.67 -11.58 -4.44
C VAL A 101 -20.82 -10.54 -3.74
N ILE A 102 -19.91 -11.00 -2.88
CA ILE A 102 -18.96 -10.12 -2.22
C ILE A 102 -17.77 -9.96 -3.15
N LYS A 103 -17.69 -8.81 -3.82
CA LYS A 103 -16.52 -8.42 -4.63
C LYS A 103 -15.54 -7.65 -3.76
N SER A 104 -14.28 -8.04 -3.81
CA SER A 104 -13.20 -7.33 -3.14
C SER A 104 -11.94 -7.34 -4.00
N PRO A 105 -11.03 -6.35 -3.87
CA PRO A 105 -9.79 -6.38 -4.63
C PRO A 105 -8.94 -7.60 -4.25
N LEU A 106 -8.54 -8.41 -5.23
CA LEU A 106 -7.89 -9.71 -5.00
C LEU A 106 -6.61 -9.58 -4.15
N ILE A 107 -5.78 -8.57 -4.43
CA ILE A 107 -4.56 -8.37 -3.64
C ILE A 107 -4.90 -8.05 -2.19
N SER A 108 -5.91 -7.19 -1.94
CA SER A 108 -6.31 -6.83 -0.57
C SER A 108 -6.83 -8.06 0.18
N HIS A 109 -7.57 -8.93 -0.50
CA HIS A 109 -8.04 -10.19 0.05
C HIS A 109 -6.88 -11.09 0.49
N PHE A 110 -5.86 -11.29 -0.36
CA PHE A 110 -4.66 -12.06 0.01
C PHE A 110 -3.87 -11.44 1.17
N LEU A 111 -3.73 -10.10 1.19
CA LEU A 111 -3.07 -9.43 2.31
C LEU A 111 -3.79 -9.69 3.64
N HIS A 112 -5.12 -9.70 3.63
CA HIS A 112 -5.92 -10.02 4.81
C HIS A 112 -5.71 -11.47 5.27
N ILE A 113 -5.73 -12.43 4.34
CA ILE A 113 -5.47 -13.84 4.66
C ILE A 113 -4.09 -14.03 5.31
N PHE A 114 -3.07 -13.29 4.85
CA PHE A 114 -1.72 -13.37 5.44
C PHE A 114 -1.61 -12.72 6.82
N GLU A 115 -2.57 -11.88 7.22
CA GLU A 115 -2.66 -11.26 8.54
C GLU A 115 -3.39 -12.14 9.56
N GLU A 116 -4.32 -12.99 9.11
CA GLU A 116 -5.12 -13.86 9.97
C GLU A 116 -4.24 -14.77 10.84
N LYS A 117 -4.61 -14.90 12.12
CA LYS A 117 -3.89 -15.70 13.12
C LYS A 117 -4.29 -17.18 13.13
N GLU A 118 -5.01 -17.66 12.13
CA GLU A 118 -5.39 -19.07 12.08
C GLU A 118 -4.13 -19.94 12.08
N GLY A 119 -4.04 -20.86 13.04
CA GLY A 119 -2.88 -21.71 13.23
C GLY A 119 -2.74 -22.73 12.10
N GLY A 120 -1.56 -22.82 11.52
CA GLY A 120 -1.21 -23.81 10.50
C GLY A 120 -0.66 -23.22 9.20
N ASP A 121 -0.05 -24.08 8.39
CA ASP A 121 0.46 -23.72 7.08
C ASP A 121 -0.69 -23.68 6.06
N LYS A 122 -0.92 -22.52 5.45
CA LYS A 122 -1.93 -22.33 4.40
C LYS A 122 -1.27 -22.40 3.02
N PHE A 123 -1.82 -23.22 2.13
CA PHE A 123 -1.38 -23.32 0.74
C PHE A 123 -2.44 -22.73 -0.19
N HIS A 124 -2.02 -21.79 -1.05
CA HIS A 124 -2.89 -21.16 -2.05
C HIS A 124 -2.38 -21.48 -3.45
N LEU A 125 -3.30 -21.88 -4.33
CA LEU A 125 -3.00 -22.16 -5.72
C LEU A 125 -3.74 -21.16 -6.61
N VAL A 126 -2.99 -20.46 -7.47
CA VAL A 126 -3.55 -19.48 -8.42
C VAL A 126 -3.54 -20.11 -9.81
N LEU A 127 -4.73 -20.52 -10.27
CA LEU A 127 -4.94 -21.15 -11.58
C LEU A 127 -5.52 -20.14 -12.56
N ALA A 128 -4.96 -20.10 -13.77
CA ALA A 128 -5.44 -19.35 -14.92
C ALA A 128 -4.67 -19.82 -16.16
N ASP A 129 -5.15 -19.48 -17.36
CA ASP A 129 -4.42 -19.80 -18.60
C ASP A 129 -3.13 -18.98 -18.75
N SER A 130 -2.28 -19.38 -19.69
CA SER A 130 -1.09 -18.62 -20.05
C SER A 130 -1.47 -17.22 -20.52
N GLY A 131 -0.69 -16.20 -20.13
CA GLY A 131 -0.96 -14.80 -20.49
C GLY A 131 -2.02 -14.09 -19.65
N MET A 132 -2.79 -14.76 -18.80
CA MET A 132 -3.83 -14.13 -17.95
C MET A 132 -3.28 -13.30 -16.76
N GLY A 133 -1.96 -13.03 -16.73
CA GLY A 133 -1.37 -12.13 -15.74
C GLY A 133 -1.07 -12.74 -14.36
N LYS A 134 -0.98 -14.07 -14.22
CA LYS A 134 -0.59 -14.74 -12.95
C LYS A 134 0.72 -14.20 -12.36
N THR A 135 1.78 -14.13 -13.18
CA THR A 135 3.08 -13.61 -12.76
C THR A 135 3.00 -12.13 -12.39
N THR A 136 2.28 -11.34 -13.19
CA THR A 136 2.04 -9.92 -12.94
C THR A 136 1.31 -9.70 -11.61
N PHE A 137 0.29 -10.51 -11.34
CA PHE A 137 -0.41 -10.54 -10.06
C PHE A 137 0.54 -10.85 -8.91
N MET A 138 1.40 -11.87 -9.05
CA MET A 138 2.35 -12.23 -7.98
C MET A 138 3.37 -11.14 -7.68
N ILE A 139 3.92 -10.49 -8.70
CA ILE A 139 4.82 -9.33 -8.55
C ILE A 139 4.09 -8.20 -7.81
N ASN A 140 2.87 -7.88 -8.21
CA ASN A 140 2.09 -6.81 -7.58
C ASN A 140 1.68 -7.15 -6.14
N LEU A 141 1.34 -8.40 -5.85
CA LEU A 141 1.07 -8.87 -4.49
C LEU A 141 2.30 -8.71 -3.61
N PHE A 142 3.48 -9.14 -4.07
CA PHE A 142 4.72 -8.99 -3.33
C PHE A 142 5.05 -7.51 -3.07
N VAL A 143 4.97 -6.65 -4.09
CA VAL A 143 5.25 -5.22 -3.92
C VAL A 143 4.26 -4.58 -2.93
N LYS A 144 2.97 -4.90 -3.02
CA LYS A 144 1.97 -4.40 -2.06
C LYS A 144 2.18 -4.95 -0.65
N TYR A 145 2.54 -6.23 -0.51
CA TYR A 145 2.93 -6.80 0.77
C TYR A 145 4.09 -5.99 1.37
N HIS A 146 5.09 -5.65 0.56
CA HIS A 146 6.24 -4.86 0.97
C HIS A 146 6.04 -3.33 1.00
N SER A 147 4.83 -2.82 0.74
CA SER A 147 4.49 -1.39 0.71
C SER A 147 4.35 -0.77 2.11
N PHE A 148 4.84 0.46 2.32
CA PHE A 148 4.85 1.14 3.62
C PHE A 148 3.49 1.15 4.34
N PHE A 149 2.40 1.26 3.59
CA PHE A 149 1.04 1.25 4.14
C PHE A 149 0.63 -0.09 4.76
N ASN A 150 1.32 -1.18 4.43
CA ASN A 150 1.12 -2.47 5.04
C ASN A 150 1.99 -2.58 6.30
N PHE A 151 1.50 -2.04 7.41
CA PHE A 151 2.16 -2.06 8.72
C PHE A 151 1.97 -3.38 9.48
N LYS A 152 1.02 -4.21 9.06
CA LYS A 152 0.66 -5.47 9.74
C LYS A 152 1.42 -6.68 9.22
N ARG A 153 2.58 -6.47 8.58
CA ARG A 153 3.40 -7.57 8.06
C ARG A 153 3.95 -8.41 9.20
N LYS A 154 3.48 -9.65 9.27
CA LYS A 154 3.92 -10.63 10.26
C LYS A 154 5.09 -11.50 9.77
N TYR A 155 5.21 -11.69 8.47
CA TYR A 155 6.12 -12.67 7.88
C TYR A 155 7.11 -12.03 6.90
N LYS A 156 8.22 -12.72 6.63
CA LYS A 156 9.14 -12.35 5.55
C LYS A 156 8.71 -13.08 4.28
N MET A 157 8.07 -12.36 3.35
CA MET A 157 7.69 -12.92 2.06
C MET A 157 8.92 -13.07 1.16
N LYS A 158 9.01 -14.20 0.44
CA LYS A 158 10.00 -14.45 -0.62
C LYS A 158 9.27 -14.90 -1.88
N ILE A 159 9.80 -14.52 -3.05
CA ILE A 159 9.27 -14.94 -4.36
C ILE A 159 10.31 -15.78 -5.09
N PHE A 160 9.87 -16.92 -5.62
CA PHE A 160 10.72 -17.86 -6.37
C PHE A 160 10.08 -18.14 -7.73
N PRO A 161 10.81 -17.95 -8.84
CA PRO A 161 10.31 -18.32 -10.17
C PRO A 161 10.42 -19.83 -10.34
N PHE A 162 9.33 -20.52 -10.68
CA PHE A 162 9.30 -21.99 -10.79
C PHE A 162 10.36 -22.59 -11.73
N GLY A 163 10.88 -21.82 -12.69
CA GLY A 163 11.89 -22.30 -13.65
C GLY A 163 13.34 -22.28 -13.14
N ASP A 164 13.65 -21.75 -11.96
CA ASP A 164 15.01 -21.83 -11.41
C ASP A 164 15.30 -23.24 -10.89
N LYS A 165 16.32 -23.90 -11.43
CA LYS A 165 16.74 -25.24 -11.01
C LYS A 165 17.18 -25.29 -9.54
N ARG A 166 17.54 -24.14 -8.95
CA ARG A 166 18.05 -24.02 -7.58
C ARG A 166 16.99 -23.68 -6.53
N ILE A 167 15.71 -23.72 -6.88
CA ILE A 167 14.62 -23.31 -5.96
C ILE A 167 14.59 -24.19 -4.73
N ILE A 168 14.70 -25.51 -4.91
CA ILE A 168 14.58 -26.47 -3.81
C ILE A 168 15.69 -26.27 -2.79
N GLU A 169 16.92 -26.05 -3.24
CA GLU A 169 18.06 -25.74 -2.37
C GLU A 169 17.81 -24.44 -1.61
N LYS A 170 17.38 -23.38 -2.31
CA LYS A 170 17.09 -22.07 -1.68
C LYS A 170 15.93 -22.11 -0.69
N ILE A 171 14.95 -22.99 -0.90
CA ILE A 171 13.86 -23.22 0.06
C ILE A 171 14.41 -23.91 1.31
N LYS A 172 15.27 -24.92 1.17
CA LYS A 172 15.91 -25.62 2.29
C LYS A 172 16.79 -24.70 3.16
N GLU A 173 17.34 -23.64 2.59
CA GLU A 173 18.10 -22.61 3.34
C GLU A 173 17.23 -21.72 4.23
N ILE A 174 15.90 -21.73 4.05
CA ILE A 174 14.98 -20.94 4.88
C ILE A 174 14.80 -21.64 6.22
N LYS A 175 15.37 -21.07 7.27
CA LYS A 175 15.11 -21.50 8.65
C LYS A 175 13.69 -21.07 9.08
N PRO A 176 12.97 -21.92 9.83
CA PRO A 176 11.67 -21.59 10.40
C PRO A 176 11.75 -20.43 11.41
#